data_AF-A0A2A3LDJ6-F1
#
_entry.id   AF-A0A2A3LDJ6-F1
#
_cell.length_a   1.000
_cell.length_b   1.000
_cell.length_c   1.000
_cell.angle_alpha   90.00
_cell.angle_beta   90.00
_cell.angle_gamma   90.00
#
_symmetry.space_group_name_H-M   'P 1'
#
loop_
_entity.id
_entity.type
_entity.pdbx_description
1 polymer ?
#
loop_
_entity_poly.entity_id
_entity_poly.type
_entity_poly.pdbx_seq_one_letter_code
_entity_poly.pdbx_strand_id
1 'polypeptide(L)'
;MSELRVGTDELRSHAGKFDEAAESMASAATVDHAAVEANIASFGEINAALHDQYRAVKQAQANAWAAQAAANTDHGDKVRTVAAGYDRTESANAAVLGSTDL
;
A
#
# COMPACT_ATOMS: atom_id res chain seq x y z
N MET A 1 18.16 -23.18 23.44
CA MET A 1 18.35 -22.29 22.27
C MET A 1 17.01 -21.93 21.60
N SER A 2 15.97 -21.53 22.35
CA SER A 2 14.64 -21.21 21.79
C SER A 2 14.37 -19.70 21.65
N GLU A 3 15.33 -18.86 22.07
CA GLU A 3 15.08 -17.43 22.34
C GLU A 3 15.70 -16.51 21.29
N LEU A 4 16.27 -17.07 20.22
CA LEU A 4 16.99 -16.31 19.18
C LEU A 4 16.33 -16.39 17.79
N ARG A 5 15.08 -16.85 17.71
CA ARG A 5 14.34 -16.87 16.44
C ARG A 5 13.58 -15.56 16.27
N VAL A 6 13.96 -14.73 15.31
CA VAL A 6 13.13 -13.59 14.94
C VAL A 6 11.87 -14.15 14.26
N GLY A 7 10.72 -14.01 14.91
CA GLY A 7 9.43 -14.41 14.34
C GLY A 7 9.06 -13.52 13.15
N THR A 8 9.49 -13.89 11.96
CA THR A 8 9.23 -13.14 10.72
C THR A 8 7.77 -13.21 10.27
N ASP A 9 6.97 -14.10 10.87
CA ASP A 9 5.52 -14.22 10.62
C ASP A 9 4.75 -12.96 11.00
N GLU A 10 5.12 -12.30 12.10
CA GLU A 10 4.50 -11.04 12.49
C GLU A 10 4.81 -9.92 11.49
N LEU A 11 6.04 -9.88 10.95
CA LEU A 11 6.42 -8.93 9.90
C LEU A 11 5.63 -9.20 8.61
N ARG A 12 5.47 -10.47 8.21
CA ARG A 12 4.67 -10.83 7.02
C ARG A 12 3.20 -10.51 7.23
N SER A 13 2.65 -10.77 8.42
CA SER A 13 1.28 -10.38 8.76
C SER A 13 1.11 -8.86 8.71
N HIS A 14 2.08 -8.10 9.22
CA HIS A 14 2.05 -6.65 9.15
C HIS A 14 2.13 -6.13 7.70
N ALA A 15 2.96 -6.75 6.85
CA ALA A 15 3.02 -6.45 5.42
C ALA A 15 1.65 -6.63 4.75
N GLY A 16 0.91 -7.68 5.10
CA GLY A 16 -0.45 -7.92 4.58
C GLY A 16 -1.44 -6.80 4.89
N LYS A 17 -1.31 -6.11 6.03
CA LYS A 17 -2.15 -4.94 6.36
C LYS A 17 -1.92 -3.77 5.42
N PHE A 18 -0.70 -3.61 4.89
CA PHE A 18 -0.41 -2.60 3.89
C PHE A 18 -1.02 -2.96 2.52
N ASP A 19 -1.10 -4.25 2.18
CA ASP A 19 -1.80 -4.68 0.96
C ASP A 19 -3.30 -4.37 1.05
N GLU A 20 -3.95 -4.73 2.16
CA GLU A 20 -5.36 -4.45 2.39
C GLU A 20 -5.66 -2.94 2.31
N ALA A 21 -4.79 -2.13 2.91
CA ALA A 21 -4.88 -0.67 2.82
C ALA A 21 -4.68 -0.17 1.38
N ALA A 22 -3.70 -0.71 0.65
CA ALA A 22 -3.43 -0.35 -0.74
C ALA A 22 -4.61 -0.71 -1.66
N GLU A 23 -5.23 -1.88 -1.50
CA GLU A 23 -6.41 -2.30 -2.26
C GLU A 23 -7.60 -1.37 -2.02
N SER A 24 -7.86 -1.02 -0.75
CA SER A 24 -8.91 -0.07 -0.39
C SER A 24 -8.69 1.30 -1.03
N MET A 25 -7.45 1.80 -1.00
CA MET A 25 -7.08 3.08 -1.61
C MET A 25 -7.14 3.03 -3.14
N ALA A 26 -6.73 1.92 -3.76
CA ALA A 26 -6.82 1.74 -5.21
C ALA A 26 -8.28 1.75 -5.69
N SER A 27 -9.19 1.15 -4.91
CA SER A 27 -10.63 1.25 -5.17
C SER A 27 -11.13 2.70 -5.06
N ALA A 28 -10.72 3.43 -4.01
CA ALA A 28 -11.06 4.85 -3.83
C ALA A 28 -10.43 5.80 -4.88
N ALA A 29 -9.39 5.35 -5.58
CA ALA A 29 -8.75 6.09 -6.66
C ALA A 29 -9.55 6.09 -7.97
N THR A 30 -10.68 5.38 -8.02
CA THR A 30 -11.55 5.40 -9.20
C THR A 30 -12.37 6.68 -9.26
N VAL A 31 -12.35 7.36 -10.41
CA VAL A 31 -13.23 8.51 -10.66
C VAL A 31 -14.53 8.02 -11.28
N ASP A 32 -15.64 8.20 -10.58
CA ASP A 32 -16.97 8.04 -11.17
C ASP A 32 -17.30 9.28 -12.01
N HIS A 33 -16.85 9.26 -13.27
CA HIS A 33 -17.08 10.36 -14.21
C HIS A 33 -18.57 10.64 -14.44
N ALA A 34 -19.42 9.62 -14.43
CA ALA A 34 -20.85 9.81 -14.64
C ALA A 34 -21.48 10.58 -13.46
N ALA A 35 -21.12 10.21 -12.22
CA ALA A 35 -21.57 10.95 -11.04
C ALA A 35 -20.99 12.37 -10.99
N VAL A 36 -19.74 12.57 -11.42
CA VAL A 36 -19.14 13.91 -11.54
C VAL A 36 -19.94 14.80 -12.50
N GLU A 37 -20.29 14.30 -13.68
CA GLU A 37 -21.10 15.06 -14.65
C GLU A 37 -22.54 15.28 -14.16
N ALA A 38 -23.14 14.31 -13.46
CA ALA A 38 -24.47 14.48 -12.86
C ALA A 38 -24.47 15.58 -11.77
N ASN A 39 -23.42 15.66 -10.96
CA ASN A 39 -23.25 16.74 -9.98
C ASN A 39 -23.01 18.10 -10.64
N ILE A 40 -22.25 18.12 -11.73
CA ILE A 40 -22.06 19.35 -12.53
C ILE A 40 -23.39 19.84 -13.08
N ALA A 41 -24.23 18.94 -13.62
CA ALA A 41 -25.55 19.31 -14.10
C ALA A 41 -26.46 19.87 -12.99
N SER A 42 -26.32 19.39 -11.75
CA SER A 42 -27.14 19.86 -10.62
C SER A 42 -26.72 21.24 -10.09
N PHE A 43 -25.48 21.68 -10.33
CA PHE A 43 -25.03 23.03 -9.96
C PHE A 43 -25.67 24.14 -10.80
N GLY A 44 -26.23 23.80 -11.96
CA GLY A 44 -26.88 24.75 -12.87
C GLY A 44 -25.90 25.67 -13.62
N GLU A 45 -26.44 26.45 -14.57
CA GLU A 45 -25.62 27.24 -15.53
C GLU A 45 -24.80 28.36 -14.89
N ILE A 46 -25.25 28.91 -13.74
CA ILE A 46 -24.61 30.05 -13.07
C ILE A 46 -23.19 29.71 -12.62
N ASN A 47 -22.89 28.42 -12.38
CA ASN A 47 -21.60 27.98 -11.86
C ASN A 47 -20.67 27.35 -12.91
N ALA A 48 -20.93 27.60 -14.21
CA ALA A 48 -20.18 27.00 -15.31
C ALA A 48 -18.66 27.16 -15.19
N ALA A 49 -18.19 28.29 -14.62
CA ALA A 49 -16.77 28.58 -14.41
C ALA A 49 -16.08 27.62 -13.41
N LEU A 50 -16.84 26.95 -12.53
CA LEU A 50 -16.29 26.00 -11.55
C LEU A 50 -16.40 24.54 -11.99
N HIS A 51 -17.08 24.23 -13.10
CA HIS A 51 -17.25 22.85 -13.57
C HIS A 51 -15.91 22.18 -13.88
N ASP A 52 -15.01 22.89 -14.58
CA ASP A 52 -13.67 22.37 -14.91
C ASP A 52 -12.80 22.23 -13.66
N GLN A 53 -12.90 23.17 -12.72
CA GLN A 53 -12.20 23.07 -11.44
C GLN A 53 -12.71 21.87 -10.62
N TYR A 54 -14.02 21.62 -10.62
CA TYR A 54 -14.61 20.48 -9.95
C TYR A 54 -14.11 19.15 -10.55
N ARG A 55 -14.11 19.01 -11.89
CA ARG A 55 -13.51 17.85 -12.56
C ARG A 55 -12.05 17.67 -12.17
N ALA A 56 -11.27 18.75 -12.21
CA ALA A 56 -9.85 18.72 -11.87
C ALA A 56 -9.62 18.30 -10.41
N VAL A 57 -10.41 18.80 -9.47
CA VAL A 57 -10.33 18.40 -8.04
C VAL A 57 -10.70 16.93 -7.86
N LYS A 58 -11.72 16.43 -8.55
CA LYS A 58 -12.09 15.01 -8.50
C LYS A 58 -11.00 14.10 -9.08
N GLN A 59 -10.39 14.52 -10.17
CA GLN A 59 -9.23 13.81 -10.72
C GLN A 59 -8.03 13.87 -9.78
N ALA A 60 -7.75 15.02 -9.17
CA ALA A 60 -6.65 15.18 -8.21
C ALA A 60 -6.85 14.31 -6.96
N GLN A 61 -8.09 14.21 -6.47
CA GLN A 61 -8.46 13.33 -5.35
C GLN A 61 -8.18 11.85 -5.70
N ALA A 62 -8.61 11.40 -6.87
CA ALA A 62 -8.33 10.04 -7.35
C ALA A 62 -6.83 9.76 -7.48
N ASN A 63 -6.08 10.70 -8.06
CA ASN A 63 -4.62 10.56 -8.21
C ASN A 63 -3.92 10.48 -6.84
N ALA A 64 -4.39 11.23 -5.83
CA ALA A 64 -3.85 11.17 -4.48
C ALA A 64 -4.07 9.80 -3.83
N TRP A 65 -5.26 9.22 -3.98
CA TRP A 65 -5.54 7.85 -3.53
C TRP A 65 -4.68 6.81 -4.23
N ALA A 66 -4.50 6.92 -5.55
CA ALA A 66 -3.61 6.04 -6.30
C ALA A 66 -2.15 6.11 -5.82
N ALA A 67 -1.65 7.32 -5.58
CA ALA A 67 -0.30 7.53 -5.06
C ALA A 67 -0.14 6.92 -3.65
N GLN A 68 -1.14 7.06 -2.79
CA GLN A 68 -1.12 6.50 -1.45
C GLN A 68 -1.20 4.96 -1.47
N ALA A 69 -1.98 4.37 -2.38
CA ALA A 69 -2.01 2.93 -2.60
C ALA A 69 -0.61 2.40 -2.97
N ALA A 70 0.04 3.02 -3.96
CA ALA A 70 1.39 2.63 -4.38
C ALA A 70 2.42 2.73 -3.24
N ALA A 71 2.34 3.77 -2.41
CA ALA A 71 3.22 3.92 -1.25
C ALA A 71 3.01 2.82 -0.20
N ASN A 72 1.79 2.35 0.01
CA ASN A 72 1.51 1.24 0.92
C ASN A 72 2.04 -0.08 0.37
N THR A 73 1.86 -0.36 -0.93
CA THR A 73 2.44 -1.55 -1.57
C THR A 73 3.96 -1.57 -1.43
N ASP A 74 4.64 -0.45 -1.74
CA ASP A 74 6.09 -0.33 -1.59
C ASP A 74 6.55 -0.54 -0.12
N HIS A 75 5.78 -0.03 0.84
CA HIS A 75 6.08 -0.26 2.24
C HIS A 75 5.94 -1.74 2.63
N GLY A 76 4.86 -2.41 2.21
CA GLY A 76 4.67 -3.85 2.41
C GLY A 76 5.82 -4.67 1.84
N ASP A 77 6.28 -4.35 0.62
CA ASP A 77 7.40 -5.01 -0.03
C ASP A 77 8.73 -4.84 0.72
N LYS A 78 8.97 -3.64 1.26
CA LYS A 78 10.14 -3.38 2.13
C LYS A 78 10.08 -4.23 3.40
N VAL A 79 8.92 -4.35 4.04
CA VAL A 79 8.74 -5.19 5.23
C VAL A 79 9.02 -6.67 4.89
N ARG A 80 8.50 -7.17 3.77
CA ARG A 80 8.78 -8.55 3.29
C ARG A 80 10.27 -8.76 3.02
N THR A 81 10.93 -7.78 2.42
CA THR A 81 12.38 -7.82 2.13
C THR A 81 13.20 -7.94 3.41
N VAL A 82 12.82 -7.17 4.45
CA VAL A 82 13.47 -7.24 5.77
C VAL A 82 13.24 -8.61 6.41
N ALA A 83 12.01 -9.13 6.39
CA ALA A 83 11.69 -10.46 6.90
C ALA A 83 12.56 -11.55 6.24
N ALA A 84 12.67 -11.55 4.91
CA ALA A 84 13.53 -12.47 4.18
C ALA A 84 15.03 -12.29 4.47
N GLY A 85 15.46 -11.08 4.87
CA GLY A 85 16.80 -10.82 5.36
C GLY A 85 17.10 -11.52 6.68
N TYR A 86 16.16 -11.45 7.63
CA TYR A 86 16.28 -12.16 8.92
C TYR A 86 16.31 -13.67 8.73
N ASP A 87 15.39 -14.24 7.94
CA ASP A 87 15.34 -15.69 7.70
C ASP A 87 16.66 -16.22 7.10
N ARG A 88 17.25 -15.48 6.15
CA ARG A 88 18.53 -15.85 5.53
C ARG A 88 19.68 -15.79 6.51
N THR A 89 19.74 -14.74 7.34
CA THR A 89 20.79 -14.57 8.36
C THR A 89 20.71 -15.70 9.39
N GLU A 90 19.50 -16.02 9.84
CA GLU A 90 19.28 -17.14 10.76
C GLU A 90 19.70 -18.48 10.15
N SER A 91 19.29 -18.76 8.91
CA SER A 91 19.65 -20.00 8.22
C SER A 91 21.16 -20.14 8.03
N ALA A 92 21.85 -19.05 7.68
CA ALA A 92 23.30 -19.03 7.55
C ALA A 92 24.00 -19.29 8.89
N ASN A 93 23.54 -18.66 9.98
CA ASN A 93 24.11 -18.85 11.30
C ASN A 93 23.90 -20.29 11.81
N ALA A 94 22.72 -20.87 11.59
CA ALA A 94 22.43 -22.26 11.94
C ALA A 94 23.35 -23.24 11.19
N ALA A 95 23.62 -22.99 9.91
CA ALA A 95 24.54 -23.81 9.11
C ALA A 95 25.98 -23.72 9.63
N VAL A 96 26.45 -22.52 9.99
CA VAL A 96 27.79 -22.31 10.55
C VAL A 96 27.94 -23.03 11.89
N LEU A 97 26.99 -22.84 12.82
CA LEU A 97 27.04 -23.50 14.13
C LEU A 97 26.95 -25.03 14.02
N GLY A 98 26.08 -25.56 13.16
CA GLY A 98 26.00 -27.01 12.91
C GLY A 98 27.26 -27.59 12.26
N SER A 99 28.06 -26.77 11.57
CA SER A 99 29.37 -27.17 11.03
C SER A 99 30.52 -27.10 12.05
N THR A 100 30.29 -26.46 13.20
CA THR A 100 31.31 -26.24 14.24
C THR A 100 31.28 -27.32 15.33
N ASP A 101 30.29 -28.22 15.35
CA ASP A 101 30.19 -29.39 16.25
C ASP A 101 31.14 -30.57 15.85
N LEU A 102 32.34 -30.27 15.35
CA LEU A 102 33.45 -31.23 15.13
C LEU A 102 34.51 -31.09 16.24
#